data_AF-A0A958EG50-F1
#
_entry.id   AF-A0A958EG50-F1
#
_cell.length_a   1.000
_cell.length_b   1.000
_cell.length_c   1.000
_cell.angle_alpha   90.00
_cell.angle_beta   90.00
_cell.angle_gamma   90.00
#
_symmetry.space_group_name_H-M   'P 1'
#
loop_
_entity.id
_entity.type
_entity.pdbx_description
1 polymer ?
#
loop_
_entity_poly.entity_id
_entity_poly.type
_entity_poly.pdbx_seq_one_letter_code
_entity_poly.pdbx_strand_id
1 'polypeptide(L)'
;MMWQHLDRYLHYLQYQRQYSPHTLISYQNDLSQFISFAAAASCSDPREVTTTLIRNYLASLLKSGMSKRSIARKLSALKSLFKYLLREGIIENNPIRPVAAP
;
A
#
# COMPACT_ATOMS: atom_id res chain seq x y z
N MET A 1 -7.90 2.87 11.55
CA MET A 1 -7.75 1.54 10.91
C MET A 1 -7.32 1.71 9.46
N MET A 2 -6.48 0.83 8.92
CA MET A 2 -5.91 0.93 7.56
C MET A 2 -6.96 1.18 6.46
N TRP A 3 -8.14 0.56 6.56
CA TRP A 3 -9.25 0.76 5.62
C TRP A 3 -9.72 2.22 5.54
N GLN A 4 -9.87 2.90 6.68
CA GLN A 4 -10.25 4.31 6.72
C GLN A 4 -9.23 5.20 6.01
N HIS A 5 -7.94 4.86 6.11
CA HIS A 5 -6.87 5.59 5.45
C HIS A 5 -6.83 5.31 3.94
N LEU A 6 -7.20 4.10 3.51
CA LEU A 6 -7.38 3.79 2.10
C LEU A 6 -8.50 4.65 1.49
N ASP A 7 -9.65 4.74 2.13
CA ASP A 7 -10.78 5.53 1.61
C ASP A 7 -10.42 7.01 1.47
N ARG A 8 -9.77 7.59 2.50
CA ARG A 8 -9.27 8.98 2.44
C ARG A 8 -8.24 9.17 1.32
N TYR A 9 -7.35 8.19 1.13
CA TYR A 9 -6.35 8.23 0.07
C TYR A 9 -6.98 8.13 -1.33
N LEU A 10 -8.00 7.27 -1.52
CA LEU A 10 -8.72 7.17 -2.80
C LEU A 10 -9.48 8.45 -3.11
N HIS A 11 -10.13 9.08 -2.12
CA HIS A 11 -10.73 10.41 -2.29
C HIS A 11 -9.69 11.47 -2.66
N TYR A 12 -8.52 11.46 -2.01
CA TYR A 12 -7.41 12.35 -2.37
C TYR A 12 -6.98 12.14 -3.83
N LEU A 13 -6.82 10.88 -4.27
CA LEU A 13 -6.46 10.58 -5.65
C LEU A 13 -7.53 11.03 -6.65
N GLN A 14 -8.81 10.84 -6.32
CA GLN A 14 -9.93 11.20 -7.18
C GLN A 14 -10.05 12.71 -7.34
N TYR A 15 -10.12 13.44 -6.23
CA TYR A 15 -10.51 14.86 -6.27
C TYR A 15 -9.30 15.79 -6.38
N GLN A 16 -8.19 15.47 -5.72
CA GLN A 16 -7.01 16.35 -5.72
C GLN A 16 -6.00 15.98 -6.81
N ARG A 17 -5.92 14.69 -7.18
CA ARG A 17 -5.00 14.22 -8.24
C ARG A 17 -5.70 13.93 -9.56
N GLN A 18 -7.03 13.98 -9.59
CA GLN A 18 -7.85 13.75 -10.79
C GLN A 18 -7.52 12.43 -11.50
N TYR A 19 -7.24 11.39 -10.73
CA TYR A 19 -6.98 10.06 -11.29
C TYR A 19 -8.25 9.47 -11.91
N SER A 20 -8.10 8.80 -13.05
CA SER A 20 -9.22 8.16 -13.74
C SER A 20 -9.87 7.08 -12.87
N PRO A 21 -11.16 6.76 -13.07
CA PRO A 21 -11.83 5.68 -12.34
C PRO A 21 -11.09 4.34 -12.42
N HIS A 22 -10.57 3.99 -13.60
CA HIS A 22 -9.78 2.76 -13.80
C HIS A 22 -8.48 2.76 -12.98
N THR A 23 -7.83 3.92 -12.86
CA THR A 23 -6.64 4.06 -12.02
C THR A 23 -7.00 3.91 -10.55
N LEU A 24 -8.11 4.50 -10.08
CA LEU A 24 -8.58 4.37 -8.69
C LEU A 24 -8.87 2.90 -8.33
N ILE A 25 -9.58 2.18 -9.19
CA ILE A 25 -9.87 0.75 -8.99
C ILE A 25 -8.56 -0.06 -8.91
N SER A 26 -7.59 0.25 -9.77
CA SER A 26 -6.29 -0.43 -9.76
C SER A 26 -5.56 -0.23 -8.42
N TYR A 27 -5.55 1.00 -7.91
CA TYR A 27 -4.95 1.33 -6.61
C TYR A 27 -5.72 0.69 -5.46
N GLN A 28 -7.06 0.76 -5.47
CA GLN A 28 -7.91 0.12 -4.46
C GLN A 28 -7.61 -1.38 -4.39
N ASN A 29 -7.64 -2.08 -5.52
CA ASN A 29 -7.40 -3.53 -5.56
C ASN A 29 -6.00 -3.91 -5.06
N ASP A 30 -4.98 -3.13 -5.40
CA ASP A 30 -3.61 -3.40 -4.94
C ASP A 30 -3.44 -3.15 -3.45
N LEU A 31 -3.97 -2.03 -2.95
CA LEU A 31 -3.85 -1.64 -1.55
C LEU A 31 -4.70 -2.53 -0.65
N SER A 32 -5.92 -2.87 -1.06
CA SER A 32 -6.80 -3.80 -0.34
C SER A 32 -6.12 -5.16 -0.11
N GLN A 33 -5.40 -5.69 -1.11
CA GLN A 33 -4.67 -6.95 -0.94
C GLN A 33 -3.58 -6.86 0.13
N PHE A 34 -2.84 -5.75 0.19
CA PHE A 34 -1.86 -5.54 1.27
C PHE A 34 -2.54 -5.36 2.63
N ILE A 35 -3.63 -4.59 2.70
CA ILE A 35 -4.36 -4.38 3.97
C ILE A 35 -4.86 -5.70 4.52
N SER A 36 -5.44 -6.57 3.67
CA SER A 36 -5.86 -7.92 4.10
C SER A 36 -4.68 -8.78 4.56
N PHE A 37 -3.54 -8.72 3.87
CA PHE A 37 -2.33 -9.41 4.30
C PHE A 37 -1.81 -8.91 5.66
N ALA A 38 -1.78 -7.59 5.86
CA ALA A 38 -1.38 -6.97 7.12
C ALA A 38 -2.32 -7.36 8.27
N ALA A 39 -3.63 -7.34 8.01
CA ALA A 39 -4.64 -7.73 8.99
C ALA A 39 -4.50 -9.21 9.41
N ALA A 40 -4.18 -10.10 8.48
CA ALA A 40 -3.87 -11.50 8.77
C ALA A 40 -2.61 -11.67 9.64
N ALA A 41 -1.70 -10.69 9.63
CA ALA A 41 -0.55 -10.60 10.52
C ALA A 41 -0.82 -9.73 11.77
N SER A 42 -2.10 -9.53 12.13
CA SER A 42 -2.56 -8.72 13.26
C SER A 42 -2.14 -7.24 13.22
N CYS A 43 -1.75 -6.72 12.05
CA CYS A 43 -1.43 -5.32 11.83
C CYS A 43 -2.59 -4.62 11.14
N SER A 44 -3.31 -3.77 11.88
CA SER A 44 -4.50 -3.07 11.38
C SER A 44 -4.38 -1.53 11.42
N ASP A 45 -3.31 -1.04 12.04
CA ASP A 45 -2.95 0.37 12.09
C ASP A 45 -1.76 0.65 11.15
N PRO A 46 -1.84 1.66 10.25
CA PRO A 46 -0.70 2.01 9.41
C PRO A 46 0.56 2.42 10.19
N ARG A 47 0.43 2.88 11.44
CA ARG A 47 1.55 3.28 12.31
C ARG A 47 2.37 2.08 12.78
N GLU A 48 1.77 0.89 12.79
CA GLU A 48 2.41 -0.36 13.20
C GLU A 48 3.07 -1.09 12.03
N VAL A 49 2.86 -0.63 10.80
CA VAL A 49 3.43 -1.28 9.61
C VAL A 49 4.94 -1.13 9.61
N THR A 50 5.63 -2.27 9.58
CA THR A 50 7.09 -2.33 9.52
C THR A 50 7.58 -2.64 8.10
N THR A 51 8.84 -2.29 7.82
CA THR A 51 9.53 -2.70 6.59
C THR A 51 9.52 -4.23 6.43
N THR A 52 9.66 -4.98 7.52
CA THR A 52 9.63 -6.45 7.52
C THR A 52 8.28 -6.98 7.05
N LEU A 53 7.17 -6.42 7.53
CA LEU A 53 5.83 -6.81 7.08
C LEU A 53 5.66 -6.59 5.57
N ILE A 54 6.14 -5.47 5.05
CA ILE A 54 6.10 -5.16 3.61
C ILE A 54 6.95 -6.16 2.81
N ARG A 55 8.16 -6.48 3.27
CA ARG A 55 9.02 -7.48 2.60
C ARG A 55 8.39 -8.87 2.59
N ASN A 56 7.75 -9.26 3.70
CA ASN A 56 7.02 -10.52 3.80
C ASN A 56 5.86 -10.59 2.80
N TYR A 57 5.13 -9.48 2.63
CA TYR A 57 4.09 -9.38 1.60
C TYR A 57 4.65 -9.54 0.17
N LEU A 58 5.73 -8.83 -0.17
CA LEU A 58 6.34 -8.96 -1.50
C LEU A 58 6.87 -10.38 -1.76
N ALA A 59 7.46 -10.99 -0.73
CA ALA A 59 7.93 -12.38 -0.80
C ALA A 59 6.78 -13.38 -0.97
N SER A 60 5.63 -13.16 -0.32
CA SER A 60 4.46 -14.03 -0.49
C SER A 60 3.88 -13.93 -1.90
N LEU A 61 3.84 -12.74 -2.50
CA LEU A 61 3.42 -12.57 -3.89
C LEU A 61 4.37 -13.27 -4.87
N LEU A 62 5.68 -13.20 -4.62
CA LEU A 62 6.66 -13.90 -5.45
C LEU A 62 6.48 -15.42 -5.34
N LYS A 63 6.30 -15.94 -4.12
CA LYS A 63 6.04 -17.36 -3.87
C LYS A 63 4.74 -17.85 -4.51
N SER A 64 3.73 -16.99 -4.63
CA SER A 64 2.47 -17.32 -5.32
C SER A 64 2.57 -17.26 -6.85
N GLY A 65 3.76 -17.08 -7.42
CA GLY A 65 3.97 -17.00 -8.87
C GLY A 65 3.53 -15.68 -9.51
N MET A 66 3.30 -14.63 -8.73
CA MET A 66 2.92 -13.33 -9.29
C MET A 66 4.07 -12.75 -10.12
N SER A 67 3.76 -12.23 -11.31
CA SER A 67 4.77 -11.64 -12.17
C SER A 67 5.46 -10.44 -11.52
N LYS A 68 6.76 -10.26 -11.80
CA LYS A 68 7.55 -9.11 -11.31
C LYS A 68 6.90 -7.77 -11.65
N ARG A 69 6.27 -7.66 -12.83
CA ARG A 69 5.54 -6.46 -13.25
C ARG A 69 4.36 -6.14 -12.32
N SER A 70 3.59 -7.15 -11.93
CA SER A 70 2.47 -6.99 -11.00
C SER A 70 2.95 -6.64 -9.59
N ILE A 71 4.03 -7.27 -9.12
CA ILE A 71 4.66 -6.96 -7.83
C ILE A 71 5.16 -5.50 -7.80
N ALA A 72 5.84 -5.05 -8.86
CA ALA A 72 6.32 -3.67 -8.97
C ALA A 72 5.18 -2.64 -8.98
N ARG A 73 4.06 -2.95 -9.65
CA ARG A 73 2.84 -2.12 -9.65
C ARG A 73 2.25 -2.01 -8.24
N LYS A 74 2.11 -3.12 -7.52
CA LYS A 74 1.64 -3.16 -6.12
C LYS A 74 2.57 -2.38 -5.18
N LEU A 75 3.88 -2.54 -5.34
CA LEU A 75 4.86 -1.77 -4.57
C LEU A 75 4.75 -0.27 -4.84
N SER A 76 4.48 0.13 -6.08
CA SER A 76 4.25 1.53 -6.44
C SER A 76 2.99 2.10 -5.78
N ALA A 77 1.90 1.32 -5.74
CA ALA A 77 0.69 1.71 -5.04
C ALA A 77 0.95 1.90 -3.53
N LEU A 78 1.65 0.96 -2.90
CA LEU A 78 2.04 1.08 -1.49
C LEU A 78 2.94 2.30 -1.23
N LYS A 79 3.93 2.54 -2.10
CA LYS A 79 4.82 3.71 -1.99
C LYS A 79 4.03 5.01 -1.99
N SER A 80 3.03 5.10 -2.85
CA SER A 80 2.17 6.27 -2.94
C SER A 80 1.26 6.44 -1.71
N LEU A 81 0.67 5.35 -1.20
CA LEU A 81 -0.13 5.39 0.04
C LEU A 81 0.71 5.86 1.23
N PHE A 82 1.84 5.22 1.52
CA PHE A 82 2.67 5.59 2.68
C PHE A 82 3.31 6.99 2.55
N LYS A 83 3.55 7.45 1.31
CA LYS A 83 3.92 8.85 1.08
C LYS A 83 2.79 9.82 1.44
N TYR A 84 1.55 9.49 1.09
CA TYR A 84 0.37 10.26 1.49
C TYR A 84 0.21 10.25 3.02
N LEU A 85 0.28 9.10 3.67
CA LEU A 85 0.14 9.02 5.14
C LEU A 85 1.20 9.83 5.89
N LEU A 86 2.44 9.85 5.39
CA LEU A 86 3.49 10.68 5.96
C LEU A 86 3.17 12.18 5.77
N ARG A 87 2.70 12.58 4.59
CA ARG A 87 2.32 13.97 4.30
C ARG A 87 1.18 14.46 5.20
N GLU A 88 0.21 13.59 5.49
CA GLU A 88 -0.94 13.91 6.35
C GLU A 88 -0.62 13.79 7.86
N GLY A 89 0.63 13.49 8.23
CA GLY A 89 1.05 13.35 9.63
C GLY A 89 0.45 12.12 10.35
N ILE A 90 -0.08 11.15 9.61
CA ILE A 90 -0.67 9.93 10.17
C ILE A 90 0.41 8.96 10.66
N ILE A 91 1.56 8.97 9.99
CA ILE A 91 2.76 8.23 10.38
C ILE A 91 3.93 9.21 10.45
N GLU A 92 4.89 8.93 11.32
CA GLU A 92 6.09 9.76 11.49
C GLU A 92 7.23 9.32 10.56
N ASN A 93 7.28 8.02 10.26
CA ASN A 93 8.32 7.41 9.46
C ASN A 93 7.70 6.59 8.34
N ASN A 94 8.29 6.62 7.15
CA ASN A 94 7.79 5.85 6.02
C ASN A 94 8.48 4.47 5.95
N PRO A 95 7.80 3.36 6.33
CA PRO A 95 8.39 2.03 6.41
C PRO A 95 8.74 1.44 5.05
N ILE A 96 8.23 2.01 3.94
CA ILE A 96 8.44 1.50 2.59
C ILE A 96 9.65 2.10 1.89
N ARG A 97 10.21 3.19 2.42
CA ARG A 97 11.36 3.88 1.83
C ARG A 97 12.56 2.95 1.57
N PRO A 98 12.94 2.02 2.47
CA PRO A 98 14.04 1.08 2.23
C PRO A 98 13.65 -0.16 1.40
N VAL A 99 12.47 -0.19 0.78
CA VAL A 99 11.97 -1.36 0.04
C VAL A 99 12.17 -1.18 -1.48
N ALA A 100 12.95 -2.08 -2.06
CA ALA A 100 13.12 -2.25 -3.50
C ALA A 100 12.26 -3.42 -4.03
N ALA A 101 11.95 -3.40 -5.32
CA ALA A 101 11.26 -4.52 -5.97
C ALA A 101 12.22 -5.74 -6.06
N PRO A 102 11.73 -6.99 -5.91
CA PRO A 102 12.49 -8.22 -6.13
C PRO A 102 12.83 -8.51 -7.61
#